data_AF-A0A965FAB1-F1
#
_entry.id   AF-A0A965FAB1-F1
#
_cell.length_a   1.000
_cell.length_b   1.000
_cell.length_c   1.000
_cell.angle_alpha   90.00
_cell.angle_beta   90.00
_cell.angle_gamma   90.00
#
_symmetry.space_group_name_H-M   'P 1'
#
loop_
_entity.id
_entity.type
_entity.pdbx_description
1 polymer ?
#
loop_
_entity_poly.entity_id
_entity_poly.type
_entity_poly.pdbx_seq_one_letter_code
_entity_poly.pdbx_strand_id
1 'polypeptide(L)' 'MRLKLAAAALASLAFLCGAPARAADFYEGKTITIIVGFTPGGTYDQIARFYARNLPRFIPGKPTIIVQ' A
#
# COMPACT_ATOMS: atom_id res chain seq x y z
N MET A 1 -21.81 11.31 -42.10
CA MET A 1 -20.55 11.75 -41.45
C MET A 1 -20.72 12.03 -39.95
N ARG A 2 -21.79 12.71 -39.52
CA ARG A 2 -22.06 13.05 -38.09
C ARG A 2 -22.16 11.85 -37.14
N LEU A 3 -22.76 10.73 -37.58
CA LEU A 3 -22.89 9.52 -36.75
C LEU A 3 -21.55 8.82 -36.49
N LYS A 4 -20.61 8.87 -37.44
CA LYS A 4 -19.26 8.28 -37.29
C LYS A 4 -18.41 9.08 -36.29
N LEU A 5 -18.55 10.40 -36.28
CA LEU A 5 -17.91 11.30 -35.31
C LEU A 5 -18.43 11.06 -33.90
N ALA A 6 -19.75 10.88 -33.73
CA ALA A 6 -20.35 10.56 -32.44
C ALA A 6 -19.89 9.19 -31.89
N ALA A 7 -19.82 8.17 -32.76
CA ALA A 7 -19.32 6.85 -32.39
C ALA A 7 -17.83 6.86 -31.99
N ALA A 8 -17.01 7.63 -32.71
CA ALA A 8 -15.59 7.81 -32.36
C ALA A 8 -15.42 8.49 -31.00
N ALA A 9 -16.20 9.54 -30.71
CA ALA A 9 -16.16 10.24 -29.43
C ALA A 9 -16.54 9.33 -28.25
N LEU A 10 -17.56 8.48 -28.44
CA LEU A 10 -18.01 7.55 -27.40
C LEU A 10 -16.97 6.45 -27.11
N ALA A 11 -16.31 5.94 -28.16
CA ALA A 11 -15.24 4.95 -28.03
C ALA A 11 -14.02 5.51 -27.28
N SER A 12 -13.63 6.76 -27.55
CA SER A 12 -12.55 7.42 -26.80
C SER A 12 -12.90 7.63 -25.33
N LEU A 13 -14.16 7.92 -25.00
CA LEU A 13 -14.59 8.10 -23.62
C LEU A 13 -14.58 6.78 -22.82
N ALA A 14 -14.96 5.67 -23.46
CA ALA A 14 -14.90 4.35 -22.86
C ALA A 14 -13.45 3.92 -22.55
N PHE A 15 -12.49 4.31 -23.39
CA PHE A 15 -11.08 4.01 -23.16
C PHE A 15 -10.49 4.76 -21.96
N LEU A 16 -10.95 5.99 -21.68
CA LEU A 16 -10.53 6.73 -20.48
C LEU A 16 -11.14 6.19 -19.18
N CYS A 17 -12.34 5.60 -19.24
CA CYS A 17 -13.05 5.11 -18.05
C CYS A 17 -12.68 3.67 -17.65
N GLY A 18 -11.97 2.94 -18.52
CA GLY A 18 -11.61 1.53 -18.31
C GLY A 18 -10.37 1.29 -17.43
N ALA A 19 -9.86 2.30 -16.73
CA ALA A 19 -8.73 2.09 -15.83
C ALA A 19 -9.13 1.05 -14.75
N PRO A 20 -8.32 -0.01 -14.52
CA PRO A 20 -8.66 -1.00 -13.51
C PRO A 20 -8.71 -0.30 -12.15
N ALA A 21 -9.86 -0.35 -11.49
CA ALA A 21 -9.98 0.06 -10.10
C ALA A 21 -9.11 -0.89 -9.26
N ARG A 22 -7.93 -0.41 -8.84
CA ARG A 22 -7.08 -1.15 -7.90
C ARG A 22 -7.58 -0.80 -6.50
N ALA A 23 -7.97 -1.83 -5.73
CA ALA A 23 -8.15 -1.64 -4.31
C ALA A 23 -6.83 -1.13 -3.72
N ALA A 24 -6.91 -0.13 -2.84
CA ALA A 24 -5.74 0.30 -2.08
C ALA A 24 -5.18 -0.88 -1.31
N ASP A 25 -3.85 -0.93 -1.18
CA ASP A 25 -3.24 -1.97 -0.35
C ASP A 25 -3.74 -1.80 1.08
N PHE A 26 -4.18 -2.89 1.71
CA PHE A 26 -4.82 -2.81 3.03
C PHE A 26 -3.98 -2.05 4.07
N TYR A 27 -2.65 -2.15 4.01
CA TYR A 27 -1.74 -1.50 4.96
C TYR A 27 -1.23 -0.12 4.50
N GLU A 28 -1.68 0.40 3.36
CA GLU A 28 -1.29 1.73 2.90
C GLU A 28 -1.66 2.80 3.93
N GLY A 29 -0.68 3.61 4.33
CA GLY A 29 -0.86 4.66 5.35
C GLY A 29 -1.10 4.14 6.77
N LYS A 30 -1.11 2.82 7.02
CA LYS A 30 -1.28 2.26 8.37
C LYS A 30 0.05 2.21 9.14
N THR A 31 -0.06 2.25 10.46
CA THR A 31 1.04 1.99 11.38
C THR A 31 0.86 0.64 12.04
N ILE A 32 1.89 -0.20 11.98
CA ILE A 32 1.96 -1.48 12.71
C ILE A 32 2.85 -1.27 13.94
N THR A 33 2.38 -1.68 15.10
CA THR A 33 3.14 -1.63 16.34
C THR A 33 3.58 -3.03 16.74
N ILE A 34 4.89 -3.21 16.93
CA ILE A 34 5.46 -4.40 17.56
C ILE A 34 5.61 -4.11 19.05
N ILE A 35 4.86 -4.84 19.88
CA ILE A 35 4.94 -4.73 21.35
C ILE A 35 6.00 -5.70 21.87
N VAL A 36 7.00 -5.18 22.58
CA VAL A 36 8.07 -5.95 23.20
C VAL A 36 7.90 -5.91 24.72
N GLY A 37 7.48 -7.02 25.31
CA GLY A 37 7.24 -7.14 26.76
C GLY A 37 8.50 -7.21 27.63
N PHE A 38 9.64 -6.69 27.16
CA PHE A 38 10.93 -6.74 27.83
C PHE A 38 11.58 -5.36 27.85
N THR A 39 12.68 -5.21 28.59
CA THR A 39 13.39 -3.94 28.66
C THR A 39 13.92 -3.48 27.28
N PRO A 40 13.82 -2.18 26.96
CA PRO A 40 14.40 -1.62 25.75
C PRO A 40 15.91 -1.93 25.65
N GLY A 41 16.40 -2.19 24.44
CA GLY A 41 17.80 -2.53 24.17
C GLY A 41 18.20 -3.99 24.39
N GLY A 42 17.33 -4.82 24.99
CA GLY A 42 17.55 -6.26 25.09
C GLY A 42 17.43 -7.00 23.75
N THR A 43 17.78 -8.29 23.73
CA THR A 43 17.77 -9.12 22.52
C THR A 43 16.44 -9.06 21.76
N TYR A 44 15.31 -9.12 22.48
CA TYR A 44 13.98 -9.04 21.87
C TYR A 44 13.70 -7.69 21.20
N ASP A 45 14.08 -6.57 21.85
CA ASP A 45 13.92 -5.22 21.28
C ASP A 45 14.81 -5.04 20.04
N GLN A 46 16.04 -5.54 20.06
CA GLN A 46 16.94 -5.49 18.90
C GLN A 46 16.39 -6.27 17.70
N ILE A 47 15.86 -7.47 17.94
CA ILE A 47 15.20 -8.29 16.91
C ILE A 47 13.96 -7.57 16.38
N ALA A 48 13.10 -7.03 17.24
CA ALA A 48 11.92 -6.27 16.83
C ALA A 48 12.29 -5.06 15.96
N ARG A 49 13.35 -4.30 16.33
CA ARG A 49 13.86 -3.17 15.54
C ARG A 49 14.44 -3.61 14.21
N PHE A 50 15.09 -4.77 14.14
CA PHE A 50 15.52 -5.35 12.87
C PHE A 50 14.32 -5.63 11.95
N TYR A 51 13.25 -6.23 12.47
CA TYR A 51 12.02 -6.44 11.71
C TYR A 51 11.36 -5.12 11.29
N ALA A 52 11.20 -4.16 12.21
CA ALA A 52 10.57 -2.87 11.93
C ALA A 52 11.25 -2.13 10.76
N ARG A 53 12.58 -2.23 10.62
CA ARG A 53 13.32 -1.63 9.51
C ARG A 53 13.16 -2.35 8.18
N ASN A 54 12.95 -3.67 8.19
CA ASN A 54 13.07 -4.50 6.98
C ASN A 54 11.75 -5.02 6.44
N LEU A 55 10.79 -5.29 7.32
CA LEU A 55 9.49 -5.87 6.97
C LEU A 55 8.60 -5.01 6.06
N PRO A 56 8.65 -3.66 6.07
CA PRO A 56 7.81 -2.84 5.17
C PRO A 56 7.99 -3.17 3.68
N ARG A 57 9.16 -3.67 3.26
CA ARG A 57 9.41 -4.04 1.85
C ARG A 57 8.60 -5.26 1.38
N PHE A 58 8.07 -6.04 2.32
CA PHE A 58 7.34 -7.29 2.05
C PHE A 58 5.84 -7.19 2.33
N ILE A 59 5.38 -6.06 2.88
CA ILE A 59 3.95 -5.84 3.16
C ILE A 59 3.40 -4.87 2.10
N PRO A 60 2.36 -5.25 1.34
CA PRO A 60 1.66 -4.33 0.43
C PRO A 60 1.26 -3.05 1.15
N GLY A 61 1.40 -1.89 0.50
CA GLY A 61 1.16 -0.59 1.13
C GLY A 61 2.31 -0.04 1.98
N LYS A 62 3.41 -0.80 2.15
CA LYS A 62 4.66 -0.36 2.81
C LYS A 62 4.40 0.42 4.12
N PRO A 63 3.73 -0.20 5.11
CA PRO A 63 3.32 0.48 6.33
C PRO A 63 4.51 1.00 7.14
N THR A 64 4.23 2.00 7.98
CA THR A 64 5.18 2.39 9.03
C THR A 64 5.14 1.34 10.13
N ILE A 65 6.31 0.87 10.58
CA ILE A 65 6.40 -0.10 11.68
C ILE A 65 7.20 0.52 12.82
N ILE A 66 6.63 0.52 14.02
CA ILE A 66 7.26 1.02 15.25
C ILE A 66 7.39 -0.09 16.28
N VAL A 67 8.32 0.09 17.22
CA VAL A 67 8.55 -0.81 18.36
C VAL A 67 8.20 -0.07 19.64
N GLN A 68 7.41 -0.70 20.51
CA GLN A 68 7.02 -0.19 21.83
C GLN A 68 7.27 -1.22 22.90
#